data_AF-A0A1V4A2Y8-F1
#
_entry.id   AF-A0A1V4A2Y8-F1
#
_cell.length_a   1.000
_cell.length_b   1.000
_cell.length_c   1.000
_cell.angle_alpha   90.00
_cell.angle_beta   90.00
_cell.angle_gamma   90.00
#
_symmetry.space_group_name_H-M   'P 1'
#
loop_
_entity.id
_entity.type
_entity.pdbx_description
1 polymer ?
#
loop_
_entity_poly.entity_id
_entity_poly.type
_entity_poly.pdbx_seq_one_letter_code
_entity_poly.pdbx_strand_id
1 'polypeptide(L)'
;MLQNSPSGFRRANISVAIREIAPTAALVRVYPERRSVTHLFESDFYLMLIDRRTEEEVARIVRRRFDKVADWRRAHDFYLPTETLYLTPEPHQNGYIPEDDHSFGLSLHRRIAIVGGER
;
A
#
# COMPACT_ATOMS: atom_id res chain seq x y z
N MET A 1 -23.60 -28.99 25.28
CA MET A 1 -23.26 -28.59 23.89
C MET A 1 -23.49 -27.10 23.77
N LEU A 2 -22.41 -26.30 23.79
CA LEU A 2 -22.50 -24.84 23.61
C LEU A 2 -22.35 -24.51 22.13
N GLN A 3 -23.41 -23.94 21.54
CA GLN A 3 -23.36 -23.33 20.23
C GLN A 3 -22.66 -21.96 20.35
N ASN A 4 -21.40 -21.87 19.94
CA ASN A 4 -20.72 -20.60 19.71
C ASN A 4 -20.76 -20.29 18.21
N SER A 5 -21.71 -19.45 17.81
CA SER A 5 -21.70 -18.83 16.47
C SER A 5 -20.70 -17.67 16.42
N PRO A 6 -20.15 -17.35 15.24
CA PRO A 6 -18.76 -16.98 15.07
C PRO A 6 -18.53 -15.47 15.04
N SER A 7 -17.93 -14.91 16.08
CA SER A 7 -17.41 -13.53 16.10
C SER A 7 -15.94 -13.49 15.68
N GLY A 8 -15.62 -14.11 14.55
CA GLY A 8 -14.33 -13.95 13.88
C GLY A 8 -14.49 -13.01 12.70
N PHE A 9 -14.37 -11.70 12.90
CA PHE A 9 -14.14 -10.76 11.81
C PHE A 9 -12.97 -11.31 10.97
N ARG A 10 -13.25 -11.94 9.82
CA ARG A 10 -12.23 -12.15 8.79
C ARG A 10 -11.76 -10.75 8.44
N ARG A 11 -10.61 -10.32 8.97
CA ARG A 11 -9.89 -9.14 8.47
C ARG A 11 -9.75 -9.38 6.98
N ALA A 12 -10.53 -8.66 6.17
CA ALA A 12 -10.45 -8.78 4.73
C ALA A 12 -8.99 -8.51 4.34
N ASN A 13 -8.39 -9.47 3.64
CA ASN A 13 -7.02 -9.34 3.16
C ASN A 13 -6.99 -8.16 2.18
N ILE A 14 -6.36 -7.06 2.61
CA ILE A 14 -6.33 -5.82 1.82
C ILE A 14 -5.67 -6.04 0.46
N SER A 15 -4.66 -6.91 0.38
CA SER A 15 -3.99 -7.23 -0.89
C SER A 15 -4.91 -7.99 -1.83
N VAL A 16 -5.78 -8.87 -1.33
CA VAL A 16 -6.83 -9.51 -2.13
C VAL A 16 -7.80 -8.46 -2.67
N ALA A 17 -8.30 -7.56 -1.82
CA ALA A 17 -9.23 -6.51 -2.24
C ALA A 17 -8.62 -5.57 -3.30
N ILE A 18 -7.33 -5.23 -3.18
CA ILE A 18 -6.65 -4.41 -4.19
C ILE A 18 -6.44 -5.21 -5.47
N ARG A 19 -6.09 -6.50 -5.40
CA ARG A 19 -5.92 -7.36 -6.60
C ARG A 19 -7.22 -7.68 -7.33
N GLU A 20 -8.37 -7.64 -6.65
CA GLU A 20 -9.66 -7.72 -7.33
C GLU A 20 -9.89 -6.53 -8.27
N ILE A 21 -9.29 -5.37 -7.97
CA ILE A 21 -9.39 -4.14 -8.76
C ILE A 21 -8.21 -4.02 -9.75
N ALA A 22 -7.00 -4.35 -9.30
CA ALA A 22 -5.75 -4.26 -10.06
C ALA A 22 -4.95 -5.58 -9.92
N PRO A 23 -5.25 -6.60 -10.74
CA PRO A 23 -4.77 -7.98 -10.54
C PRO A 23 -3.26 -8.16 -10.48
N THR A 24 -2.51 -7.40 -11.27
CA THR A 24 -1.04 -7.48 -11.37
C THR A 24 -0.32 -6.53 -10.43
N ALA A 25 -1.04 -5.75 -9.62
CA ALA A 25 -0.42 -4.81 -8.69
C ALA A 25 0.46 -5.54 -7.66
N ALA A 26 1.69 -5.07 -7.53
CA ALA A 26 2.63 -5.47 -6.51
C ALA A 26 2.84 -4.36 -5.47
N LEU A 27 2.70 -3.10 -5.88
CA LEU A 27 2.91 -1.95 -5.02
C LEU A 27 1.89 -0.85 -5.29
N VAL A 28 1.43 -0.18 -4.23
CA VAL A 28 0.61 1.03 -4.28
C VAL A 28 1.35 2.17 -3.62
N ARG A 29 1.64 3.24 -4.35
CA ARG A 29 2.14 4.51 -3.81
C ARG A 29 0.99 5.48 -3.61
N VAL A 30 0.64 5.71 -2.35
CA VAL A 30 -0.39 6.67 -1.95
C VAL A 30 0.27 8.01 -1.65
N TYR A 31 -0.02 9.02 -2.47
CA TYR A 31 0.43 10.38 -2.20
C TYR A 31 -0.49 11.12 -1.22
N PRO A 32 -0.02 12.25 -0.64
CA PRO A 32 -0.87 13.15 0.13
C PRO A 32 -2.07 13.62 -0.69
N GLU A 33 -3.21 13.86 -0.03
CA GLU A 33 -4.47 14.27 -0.69
C GLU A 33 -4.31 15.47 -1.63
N ARG A 34 -3.42 16.40 -1.30
CA ARG A 34 -3.09 17.58 -2.10
C ARG A 34 -2.54 17.27 -3.49
N ARG A 35 -1.93 16.09 -3.68
CA ARG A 35 -1.41 15.63 -4.98
C ARG A 35 -2.40 14.76 -5.75
N SER A 36 -3.50 14.32 -5.11
CA SER A 36 -4.68 13.64 -5.69
C SER A 36 -4.42 12.49 -6.67
N VAL A 37 -3.24 11.87 -6.63
CA VAL A 37 -2.88 10.75 -7.51
C VAL A 37 -2.41 9.59 -6.64
N THR A 38 -2.69 8.36 -7.05
CA THR A 38 -2.15 7.15 -6.45
C THR A 38 -1.59 6.28 -7.56
N HIS A 39 -0.34 5.89 -7.45
CA HIS A 39 0.31 5.07 -8.47
C HIS A 39 0.27 3.61 -8.05
N LEU A 40 -0.01 2.74 -9.00
CA LEU A 40 0.09 1.31 -8.83
C LEU A 40 1.20 0.79 -9.74
N PHE A 41 1.99 -0.15 -9.24
CA PHE A 41 3.11 -0.72 -9.97
C PHE A 41 2.98 -2.23 -10.03
N GLU A 42 3.40 -2.80 -11.15
CA GLU A 42 3.56 -4.25 -11.31
C GLU A 42 4.81 -4.76 -10.57
N SER A 43 5.04 -6.07 -10.59
CA SER A 43 6.16 -6.70 -9.88
C SER A 43 7.55 -6.33 -10.44
N ASP A 44 7.60 -5.92 -11.70
CA ASP A 44 8.79 -5.37 -12.36
C ASP A 44 8.92 -3.86 -12.18
N PHE A 45 8.00 -3.26 -11.43
CA PHE A 45 7.95 -1.85 -11.04
C PHE A 45 7.57 -0.87 -12.14
N TYR A 46 7.00 -1.33 -13.25
CA TYR A 46 6.36 -0.43 -14.20
C TYR A 46 5.05 0.12 -13.65
N LEU A 47 4.83 1.42 -13.89
CA LEU A 47 3.58 2.09 -13.57
C LEU A 47 2.44 1.49 -14.38
N MET A 48 1.39 1.05 -13.69
CA MET A 48 0.17 0.58 -14.31
C MET A 48 -0.61 1.77 -14.89
N LEU A 49 -1.13 1.61 -16.11
CA LEU A 49 -2.06 2.57 -16.72
C LEU A 49 -3.48 2.23 -16.29
N ILE A 50 -3.99 2.94 -15.29
CA ILE A 50 -5.30 2.70 -14.70
C ILE A 50 -6.06 4.02 -14.58
N ASP A 51 -7.39 3.95 -14.55
CA ASP A 51 -8.21 5.13 -14.44
C ASP A 51 -8.17 5.73 -13.02
N ARG A 52 -8.38 7.04 -12.94
CA ARG A 52 -8.33 7.80 -11.69
C ARG A 52 -9.30 7.28 -10.62
N ARG A 53 -10.47 6.76 -11.00
CA ARG A 53 -11.45 6.24 -10.02
C ARG A 53 -10.90 5.00 -9.33
N THR A 54 -10.25 4.11 -10.10
CA THR A 54 -9.53 2.95 -9.56
C THR A 54 -8.40 3.38 -8.61
N GLU A 55 -7.59 4.36 -8.99
CA GLU A 55 -6.53 4.92 -8.14
C GLU A 55 -7.09 5.45 -6.80
N GLU A 56 -8.16 6.24 -6.85
CA GLU A 56 -8.82 6.81 -5.66
C GLU A 56 -9.43 5.74 -4.76
N GLU A 57 -10.02 4.70 -5.34
CA GLU A 57 -10.59 3.58 -4.60
C GLU A 57 -9.51 2.79 -3.86
N VAL A 58 -8.41 2.46 -4.53
CA VAL A 58 -7.27 1.76 -3.94
C VAL A 58 -6.62 2.63 -2.84
N ALA A 59 -6.45 3.93 -3.08
CA ALA A 59 -5.95 4.86 -2.08
C ALA A 59 -6.83 4.87 -0.82
N ARG A 60 -8.16 4.90 -0.99
CA ARG A 60 -9.12 4.87 0.12
C ARG A 60 -9.01 3.57 0.92
N ILE A 61 -8.84 2.43 0.25
CA ILE A 61 -8.66 1.12 0.90
C ILE A 61 -7.40 1.13 1.78
N VAL A 62 -6.26 1.55 1.22
CA VAL A 62 -4.98 1.63 1.96
C VAL A 62 -5.09 2.64 3.11
N ARG A 63 -5.63 3.84 2.87
CA ARG A 63 -5.77 4.87 3.90
C ARG A 63 -6.59 4.43 5.10
N ARG A 64 -7.73 3.78 4.86
CA ARG A 64 -8.60 3.26 5.92
C ARG A 64 -7.91 2.18 6.75
N ARG A 65 -7.05 1.35 6.14
CA ARG A 65 -6.38 0.26 6.84
C ARG A 65 -5.29 0.73 7.80
N PHE A 66 -4.67 1.86 7.50
CA PHE A 66 -3.52 2.40 8.24
C PHE A 66 -3.77 3.80 8.83
N ASP A 67 -5.04 4.20 8.97
CA ASP A 67 -5.50 5.50 9.47
C ASP A 67 -4.84 5.91 10.80
N LYS A 68 -4.63 4.94 11.70
CA LYS A 68 -4.07 5.16 13.04
C LYS A 68 -2.55 5.18 13.11
N VAL A 69 -1.85 4.75 12.06
CA VAL A 69 -0.38 4.53 12.10
C VAL A 69 0.39 5.33 11.05
N ALA A 70 -0.25 5.72 9.96
CA ALA A 70 0.38 6.44 8.86
C ALA A 70 0.10 7.94 8.93
N ASP A 71 1.11 8.77 8.65
CA ASP A 71 0.94 10.22 8.49
C ASP A 71 0.66 10.56 7.02
N TRP A 72 -0.62 10.63 6.64
CA TRP A 72 -1.04 10.89 5.24
C TRP A 72 -0.67 12.27 4.69
N ARG A 73 0.00 13.13 5.46
CA ARG A 73 0.68 14.33 4.93
C ARG A 73 1.91 13.95 4.10
N ARG A 74 2.39 12.71 4.21
CA ARG A 74 3.54 12.15 3.49
C ARG A 74 3.11 11.02 2.55
N ALA A 75 3.90 10.77 1.52
CA ALA A 75 3.68 9.65 0.62
C ALA A 75 4.07 8.32 1.28
N HIS A 76 3.32 7.26 0.98
CA HIS A 76 3.55 5.92 1.49
C HIS A 76 3.49 4.89 0.38
N ASP A 77 4.35 3.88 0.50
CA ASP A 77 4.44 2.74 -0.40
C ASP A 77 3.87 1.51 0.32
N PHE A 78 2.76 0.96 -0.18
CA PHE A 78 2.14 -0.25 0.33
C PHE A 78 2.51 -1.44 -0.57
N TYR A 79 3.28 -2.37 -0.02
CA TYR A 79 3.72 -3.58 -0.73
C TYR A 79 2.75 -4.72 -0.47
N LEU A 80 2.06 -5.13 -1.54
CA LEU A 80 0.99 -6.12 -1.47
C LEU A 80 1.47 -7.50 -1.02
N PRO A 81 2.59 -8.05 -1.54
CA PRO A 81 3.03 -9.41 -1.20
C PRO A 81 3.30 -9.65 0.28
N THR A 82 3.79 -8.64 1.01
CA THR A 82 4.05 -8.74 2.46
C THR A 82 3.10 -7.91 3.30
N GLU A 83 2.10 -7.28 2.67
CA GLU A 83 1.14 -6.37 3.29
C GLU A 83 1.80 -5.33 4.22
N THR A 84 2.90 -4.77 3.75
CA THR A 84 3.75 -3.88 4.54
C THR A 84 3.66 -2.46 4.01
N LEU A 85 3.46 -1.50 4.92
CA LEU A 85 3.48 -0.08 4.62
C LEU A 85 4.86 0.50 4.92
N TYR A 86 5.39 1.25 3.98
CA TYR A 86 6.66 1.96 4.07
C TYR A 86 6.43 3.46 3.84
N LEU A 87 7.31 4.27 4.40
CA LEU A 87 7.41 5.68 4.05
C LEU A 87 8.11 5.82 2.68
N THR A 88 7.50 6.54 1.74
CA THR A 88 8.12 6.83 0.44
C THR A 88 9.30 7.81 0.64
N PRO A 89 10.50 7.55 0.07
CA PRO A 89 11.62 8.49 0.14
C PRO A 89 11.29 9.84 -0.51
N GLU A 90 11.80 10.93 0.05
CA GLU A 90 11.61 12.26 -0.52
C GLU A 90 12.55 12.48 -1.71
N PRO A 91 12.12 13.15 -2.81
CA PRO A 91 12.91 13.25 -4.05
C PRO A 91 14.30 13.86 -3.91
N HIS A 92 14.54 14.66 -2.86
CA HIS A 92 15.84 15.28 -2.59
C HIS A 92 16.77 14.40 -1.75
N GLN A 93 16.28 13.28 -1.21
CA GLN A 93 17.05 12.36 -0.36
C GLN A 93 17.78 11.29 -1.21
N ASN A 94 18.37 11.73 -2.32
CA ASN A 94 19.08 11.00 -3.39
C ASN A 94 18.19 10.64 -4.58
N GLY A 95 18.78 10.72 -5.79
CA GLY A 95 18.17 10.41 -7.10
C GLY A 95 17.60 8.99 -7.20
N TYR A 96 16.51 8.77 -6.49
CA TYR A 96 15.84 7.49 -6.33
C TYR A 96 14.66 7.44 -7.29
N ILE A 97 14.91 6.94 -8.49
CA ILE A 97 13.85 6.42 -9.35
C ILE A 97 13.66 4.96 -8.90
N PRO A 98 12.47 4.56 -8.45
CA PRO A 98 12.24 3.18 -8.01
C PRO A 98 12.55 2.10 -9.08
N GLU A 99 12.63 2.52 -10.34
CA GLU A 99 12.99 1.73 -11.52
C GLU A 99 14.50 1.44 -11.60
N ASP A 100 15.37 2.27 -11.00
CA ASP A 100 16.83 2.18 -11.18
C ASP A 100 17.50 1.06 -10.39
N ASP A 101 16.90 0.61 -9.29
CA ASP A 101 17.50 -0.41 -8.40
C ASP A 101 16.60 -1.62 -8.09
N HIS A 102 15.39 -1.66 -8.68
CA HIS A 102 14.37 -2.68 -8.41
C HIS A 102 14.14 -2.95 -6.90
N SER A 103 14.51 -2.02 -6.00
CA SER A 103 14.44 -2.22 -4.55
C SER A 103 13.25 -1.52 -3.91
N PHE A 104 12.51 -0.75 -4.73
CA PHE A 104 11.29 -0.02 -4.45
C PHE A 104 10.95 0.20 -2.98
N GLY A 105 11.63 1.12 -2.29
CA GLY A 105 11.14 1.61 -1.01
C GLY A 105 11.21 0.61 0.16
N LEU A 106 11.46 -0.69 -0.08
CA LEU A 106 11.27 -1.81 0.87
C LEU A 106 12.39 -1.93 1.92
N SER A 107 12.99 -0.80 2.28
CA SER A 107 14.05 -0.80 3.28
C SER A 107 13.46 -0.84 4.69
N LEU A 108 14.03 -1.69 5.53
CA LEU A 108 13.52 -1.96 6.88
C LEU A 108 13.39 -0.68 7.73
N HIS A 109 14.30 0.28 7.58
CA HIS A 109 14.29 1.54 8.33
C HIS A 109 13.13 2.49 7.95
N ARG A 110 12.45 2.23 6.82
CA ARG A 110 11.27 2.98 6.35
C ARG A 110 9.94 2.29 6.69
N ARG A 111 10.00 1.08 7.23
CA ARG A 111 8.81 0.27 7.53
C ARG A 111 7.98 0.93 8.63
N ILE A 112 6.71 1.16 8.34
CA ILE A 112 5.74 1.74 9.28
C ILE A 112 4.92 0.65 9.96
N ALA A 113 4.35 -0.28 9.18
CA ALA A 113 3.44 -1.30 9.73
C ALA A 113 3.33 -2.52 8.81
N ILE A 114 2.95 -3.67 9.39
CA ILE A 114 2.57 -4.90 8.68
C ILE A 114 1.13 -5.25 9.06
N VAL A 115 0.27 -5.56 8.10
CA VAL A 115 -1.16 -5.86 8.33
C VAL A 115 -1.39 -7.10 9.23
N GLY A 116 -0.38 -7.98 9.36
CA GLY A 116 -0.40 -9.19 10.19
C GLY A 116 0.53 -9.21 11.41
N GLY A 117 1.19 -8.10 11.77
CA GLY A 117 2.09 -8.04 12.93
C GLY A 117 1.50 -7.24 14.07
N GLU A 118 0.95 -7.92 15.07
CA GLU A 118 0.99 -7.41 16.43
C GLU A 118 2.46 -7.16 16.81
N ARG A 119 2.72 -6.10 17.56
CA ARG A 119 4.01 -5.90 18.23
C ARG A 119 4.29 -7.03 19.19
#